data_AF-A0A7Y7B5T7-F1
#
_entry.id   AF-A0A7Y7B5T7-F1
#
_cell.length_a   1.000
_cell.length_b   1.000
_cell.length_c   1.000
_cell.angle_alpha   90.00
_cell.angle_beta   90.00
_cell.angle_gamma   90.00
#
_symmetry.space_group_name_H-M   'P 1'
#
loop_
_entity.id
_entity.type
_entity.pdbx_description
1 polymer ?
#
loop_
_entity_poly.entity_id
_entity_poly.type
_entity_poly.pdbx_seq_one_letter_code
_entity_poly.pdbx_strand_id
1 'polypeptide(L)'
;MRRDHSVSVHSEQLADVVAATVEVAAESGQAGAFTDEVAKALTSVVQKLAGKAFDAAEVRGFVSGWQEAVEVIQEKRTGTAGAQVYRMPSWGAGALEGEE
;
A
#
# COMPACT_ATOMS: atom_id res chain seq x y z
N MET A 1 -19.87 6.60 -4.49
CA MET A 1 -19.07 5.53 -5.11
C MET A 1 -18.24 4.89 -4.00
N ARG A 2 -18.75 3.81 -3.39
CA ARG A 2 -18.01 3.08 -2.37
C ARG A 2 -16.85 2.39 -3.09
N ARG A 3 -15.62 2.66 -2.69
CA ARG A 3 -14.47 1.86 -3.13
C ARG A 3 -14.67 0.50 -2.49
N ASP A 4 -15.19 -0.46 -3.25
CA ASP A 4 -15.10 -1.86 -2.88
C ASP A 4 -13.61 -2.19 -2.86
N HIS A 5 -13.00 -2.05 -1.68
CA HIS A 5 -11.69 -2.61 -1.43
C HIS A 5 -11.84 -4.11 -1.64
N SER A 6 -11.41 -4.61 -2.81
CA SER A 6 -11.23 -6.03 -3.01
C SER A 6 -10.18 -6.47 -2.00
N VAL A 7 -10.63 -6.93 -0.83
CA VAL A 7 -9.83 -7.79 0.02
C VAL A 7 -9.44 -8.94 -0.90
N SER A 8 -8.16 -9.04 -1.28
CA SER A 8 -7.81 -10.05 -2.28
C SER A 8 -8.13 -11.42 -1.71
N VAL A 9 -8.65 -12.31 -2.57
CA VAL A 9 -9.06 -13.68 -2.22
C VAL A 9 -7.99 -14.42 -1.41
N HIS A 10 -6.72 -14.09 -1.61
CA HIS A 10 -5.59 -14.65 -0.87
C HIS A 10 -5.54 -14.21 0.60
N SER A 11 -5.91 -12.95 0.90
CA SER A 11 -5.99 -12.47 2.29
C SER A 11 -7.16 -13.09 3.07
N GLU A 12 -8.31 -13.30 2.41
CA GLU A 12 -9.43 -14.02 3.02
C GLU A 12 -9.06 -15.47 3.34
N GLN A 13 -8.45 -16.18 2.38
CA GLN A 13 -7.97 -17.55 2.60
C GLN A 13 -6.96 -17.66 3.74
N LEU A 14 -6.07 -16.67 3.91
CA LEU A 14 -5.13 -16.66 5.03
C LEU A 14 -5.84 -16.44 6.36
N ALA A 15 -6.85 -15.57 6.42
CA ALA A 15 -7.63 -15.33 7.62
C ALA A 15 -8.43 -16.59 8.04
N ASP A 16 -9.03 -17.29 7.08
CA ASP A 16 -9.76 -18.54 7.33
C ASP A 16 -8.84 -19.65 7.88
N VAL A 17 -7.62 -19.76 7.34
CA VAL A 17 -6.61 -20.70 7.83
C VAL A 17 -6.18 -20.36 9.25
N VAL A 18 -5.96 -19.07 9.56
CA VAL A 18 -5.64 -18.63 10.94
C VAL A 18 -6.78 -19.01 11.89
N ALA A 19 -8.03 -18.72 11.51
CA ALA A 19 -9.20 -19.03 12.33
C ALA A 19 -9.30 -20.53 12.62
N ALA A 20 -9.21 -21.37 11.58
CA ALA A 20 -9.24 -22.82 11.73
C ALA A 20 -8.09 -23.34 12.61
N THR A 21 -6.90 -22.75 12.51
CA THR A 21 -5.75 -23.18 13.31
C THR A 21 -5.92 -22.81 14.79
N VAL A 22 -6.51 -21.65 15.09
CA VAL A 22 -6.84 -21.23 16.47
C VAL A 22 -7.93 -22.12 17.06
N GLU A 23 -8.93 -22.49 16.28
CA GLU A 23 -10.01 -23.39 16.70
C GLU A 23 -9.46 -24.78 17.07
N VAL A 24 -8.62 -25.37 16.22
CA VAL A 24 -7.95 -26.65 16.51
C VAL A 24 -7.09 -26.57 17.77
N ALA A 25 -6.39 -25.46 17.98
CA ALA A 25 -5.59 -25.24 19.20
C ALA A 25 -6.47 -25.17 20.46
N ALA A 26 -7.60 -24.46 20.39
CA ALA A 26 -8.56 -24.35 21.49
C ALA A 26 -9.19 -25.70 21.82
N GLU A 27 -9.66 -26.43 20.81
CA GLU A 27 -10.22 -27.78 20.95
C GLU A 27 -9.19 -28.75 21.56
N SER A 28 -7.94 -28.69 21.10
CA SER A 28 -6.84 -29.48 21.66
C SER A 28 -6.57 -29.14 23.12
N GLY A 29 -6.68 -27.86 23.50
CA GLY A 29 -6.56 -27.37 24.87
C GLY A 29 -7.66 -27.93 25.76
N GLN A 30 -8.91 -27.86 25.31
CA GLN A 30 -10.07 -28.41 26.02
C GLN A 30 -10.04 -29.93 26.14
N ALA A 31 -9.49 -30.64 25.15
CA ALA A 31 -9.29 -32.08 25.18
C ALA A 31 -8.12 -32.52 26.08
N GLY A 32 -7.34 -31.59 26.62
CA GLY A 32 -6.11 -31.90 27.37
C GLY A 32 -4.98 -32.46 26.49
N ALA A 33 -5.09 -32.32 25.17
CA ALA A 33 -4.14 -32.80 24.17
C ALA A 33 -3.22 -31.70 23.63
N PHE A 34 -3.31 -30.48 24.17
CA PHE A 34 -2.43 -29.37 23.80
C PHE A 34 -1.06 -29.55 24.45
N THR A 35 -0.15 -30.17 23.71
CA THR A 35 1.23 -30.41 24.13
C THR A 35 2.17 -29.28 23.69
N ASP A 36 3.40 -29.27 24.21
CA ASP A 36 4.45 -28.34 23.79
C ASP A 36 4.77 -28.46 22.29
N GLU A 37 4.66 -29.65 21.71
CA GLU A 37 4.84 -29.90 20.28
C GLU A 37 3.73 -29.23 19.46
N VAL A 38 2.47 -29.29 19.93
CA VAL A 38 1.34 -28.60 19.30
C VAL A 38 1.52 -27.09 19.38
N ALA A 39 1.96 -26.56 20.53
CA ALA A 39 2.26 -25.14 20.68
C ALA A 39 3.39 -24.66 19.75
N LYS A 40 4.46 -25.44 19.60
CA LYS A 40 5.56 -25.16 18.66
C LYS A 40 5.09 -25.21 17.21
N ALA A 41 4.28 -26.20 16.85
CA ALA A 41 3.71 -26.33 15.51
C ALA A 41 2.83 -25.12 15.18
N LEU A 42 1.94 -24.74 16.09
CA LEU A 42 1.08 -23.55 15.96
C LEU A 42 1.90 -22.27 15.77
N THR A 43 2.93 -22.08 16.61
CA THR A 43 3.83 -20.91 16.51
C THR A 43 4.53 -20.85 15.15
N SER A 44 4.99 -21.99 14.63
CA SER A 44 5.61 -22.06 13.30
C SER A 44 4.64 -21.71 12.17
N VAL A 45 3.38 -22.17 12.27
CA VAL A 45 2.33 -21.83 11.30
C VAL A 45 2.05 -20.33 11.32
N VAL A 46 1.89 -19.73 12.51
CA VAL A 46 1.67 -18.27 12.66
C VAL A 46 2.85 -17.47 12.08
N GLN A 47 4.10 -17.86 12.34
CA GLN A 47 5.27 -17.19 11.76
C GLN A 47 5.29 -17.25 10.23
N LYS A 48 4.97 -18.41 9.64
CA LYS A 48 4.89 -18.55 8.18
C LYS A 48 3.76 -17.72 7.58
N LEU A 49 2.61 -17.65 8.24
CA LEU A 49 1.47 -16.83 7.81
C LEU A 49 1.79 -15.35 7.90
N ALA A 50 2.44 -14.91 8.98
CA ALA A 50 2.91 -13.53 9.13
C ALA A 50 3.86 -13.13 7.99
N GLY A 51 4.85 -13.97 7.66
CA GLY A 51 5.75 -13.73 6.52
C GLY A 51 5.01 -13.55 5.20
N LYS A 52 4.09 -14.46 4.87
CA LYS A 52 3.26 -14.35 3.65
C LYS A 52 2.40 -13.09 3.62
N ALA A 53 1.88 -12.67 4.76
CA ALA A 53 1.10 -11.44 4.86
C ALA A 53 1.96 -10.19 4.62
N PHE A 54 3.19 -10.17 5.15
CA PHE A 54 4.17 -9.11 4.86
C PHE A 54 4.53 -9.07 3.37
N ASP A 55 4.89 -10.20 2.76
CA ASP A 55 5.22 -10.27 1.34
C ASP A 55 4.04 -9.78 0.46
N ALA A 56 2.82 -10.19 0.80
CA ALA A 56 1.62 -9.75 0.09
C ALA A 56 1.37 -8.24 0.23
N ALA A 57 1.65 -7.66 1.40
CA ALA A 57 1.55 -6.23 1.62
C ALA A 57 2.61 -5.45 0.82
N GLU A 58 3.84 -5.95 0.76
CA GLU A 58 4.92 -5.36 -0.05
C GLU A 58 4.56 -5.35 -1.54
N VAL A 59 4.09 -6.47 -2.08
CA VAL A 59 3.65 -6.56 -3.48
C VAL A 59 2.51 -5.59 -3.77
N ARG A 60 1.52 -5.47 -2.87
CA ARG A 60 0.42 -4.51 -3.03
C ARG A 60 0.92 -3.07 -2.99
N GLY A 61 1.82 -2.73 -2.09
CA GLY A 61 2.42 -1.39 -2.00
C GLY A 61 3.23 -1.04 -3.25
N PHE A 62 3.97 -2.01 -3.80
CA PHE A 62 4.66 -1.85 -5.07
C PHE A 62 3.68 -1.59 -6.22
N VAL A 63 2.62 -2.40 -6.33
CA VAL A 63 1.62 -2.24 -7.41
C VAL A 63 0.89 -0.91 -7.30
N SER A 64 0.45 -0.50 -6.11
CA SER A 64 -0.21 0.79 -5.93
C SER A 64 0.72 1.96 -6.24
N GLY A 65 1.97 1.92 -5.78
CA GLY A 65 2.95 2.96 -6.08
C GLY A 65 3.28 3.05 -7.58
N TRP A 66 3.31 1.93 -8.28
CA TRP A 66 3.45 1.92 -9.74
C TRP A 66 2.23 2.49 -10.46
N GLN A 67 1.02 2.15 -10.03
CA GLN A 67 -0.21 2.71 -10.59
C GLN A 67 -0.25 4.23 -10.40
N GLU A 68 0.07 4.73 -9.21
CA GLU A 68 0.19 6.16 -8.92
C GLU A 68 1.23 6.83 -9.83
N ALA A 69 2.41 6.21 -10.01
CA ALA A 69 3.44 6.75 -10.90
C ALA A 69 2.99 6.82 -12.37
N VAL A 70 2.27 5.80 -12.85
CA VAL A 70 1.72 5.77 -14.21
C VAL A 70 0.62 6.82 -14.38
N GLU A 71 -0.27 6.98 -13.41
CA GLU A 71 -1.30 8.02 -13.41
C GLU A 71 -0.68 9.42 -13.51
N VAL A 72 0.37 9.71 -12.73
CA VAL A 72 1.11 10.98 -12.81
C VAL A 72 1.74 11.19 -14.20
N ILE A 73 2.27 10.15 -14.82
CA ILE A 73 2.85 10.25 -16.18
C ILE A 73 1.76 10.52 -17.22
N GLN A 74 0.60 9.87 -17.10
CA GLN A 74 -0.53 10.07 -18.02
C GLN A 74 -1.14 11.46 -17.86
N GLU A 75 -1.34 11.92 -16.62
CA GLU A 75 -1.82 13.27 -16.29
C GLU A 75 -0.89 14.35 -16.87
N LYS A 76 0.43 14.16 -16.76
CA LYS A 76 1.44 15.04 -17.39
C LYS A 76 1.43 14.99 -18.92
N ARG A 77 0.89 13.93 -19.53
CA ARG A 77 0.84 13.73 -20.99
C ARG A 77 -0.46 14.30 -21.59
N THR A 78 -1.55 14.30 -20.83
CA THR A 78 -2.85 14.86 -21.23
C THR A 78 -3.01 16.33 -20.86
N GLY A 79 -2.32 16.79 -19.81
CA GLY A 79 -2.15 18.22 -19.54
C GLY A 79 -1.14 18.78 -20.53
N THR A 80 -1.53 19.76 -21.33
CA THR A 80 -0.62 20.52 -22.19
C THR A 80 0.36 21.28 -21.30
N ALA A 81 1.44 20.62 -20.87
CA ALA A 81 2.55 21.27 -20.18
C ALA A 81 3.36 22.07 -21.22
N GLY A 82 2.76 23.14 -21.74
CA GLY A 82 3.52 24.22 -22.33
C GLY A 82 4.46 24.72 -21.25
N ALA A 83 5.77 24.63 -21.50
CA ALA A 83 6.79 25.16 -20.60
C ALA A 83 6.42 26.60 -20.23
N GLN A 84 6.03 26.85 -18.98
CA GLN A 84 5.76 28.21 -18.52
C GLN A 84 7.10 28.91 -18.31
N VAL A 85 7.52 29.65 -19.34
CA VAL A 85 8.68 30.54 -19.27
C VAL A 85 8.24 31.81 -18.54
N TYR A 86 8.62 31.91 -17.27
CA TYR A 86 8.46 33.16 -16.52
C TYR A 86 9.56 34.13 -16.93
N ARG A 87 9.25 35.14 -17.75
CA ARG A 87 10.16 36.26 -18.00
C ARG A 87 10.02 37.26 -16.85
N MET A 88 11.14 37.49 -16.15
CA MET A 88 11.27 38.63 -15.26
C MET A 88 11.02 39.92 -16.06
N PRO A 89 10.22 40.86 -15.56
CA PRO A 89 10.12 42.18 -16.18
C PRO A 89 11.52 42.77 -16.17
N SER A 90 12.05 43.06 -17.36
CA SER A 90 13.22 43.94 -17.45
C SER A 90 12.83 45.23 -16.77
N TRP A 91 13.50 45.55 -15.66
CA TRP A 91 13.44 46.86 -15.05
C TRP A 91 14.09 47.83 -16.06
N GLY A 92 13.35 48.24 -17.09
CA GLY A 92 13.74 49.32 -17.98
C GLY A 92 13.86 50.56 -17.11
N ALA A 93 14.99 51.28 -17.10
CA ALA A 93 15.39 52.11 -18.23
C ALA A 93 14.15 52.81 -18.82
N GLY A 94 13.51 53.65 -18.01
CA GLY A 94 12.30 54.39 -18.40
C GLY A 94 11.75 55.33 -17.33
N ALA A 95 12.57 55.75 -16.36
CA ALA A 95 12.21 56.80 -15.40
C ALA A 95 13.21 57.96 -15.50
N LEU A 96 13.34 58.49 -16.72
CA LEU A 96 13.91 59.81 -16.99
C LEU A 96 13.07 60.41 -18.12
N GLU A 97 11.90 60.94 -17.80
CA GLU A 97 11.26 61.98 -18.61
C GLU A 97 10.09 62.60 -17.82
N GLY A 98 10.30 63.85 -17.40
CA GLY A 98 9.25 64.87 -17.32
C GLY A 98 8.37 64.90 -16.05
N GLU A 99 8.79 65.69 -15.07
CA GLU A 99 7.85 66.56 -14.34
C GLU A 99 8.44 67.98 -14.35
N GLU A 100 7.60 68.92 -14.79
CA GLU A 100 7.87 70.37 -14.99
C GLU A 100 8.20 71.13 -13.70
#